data_AF-A0AAW4PIS1-F1
#
_entry.id   AF-A0AAW4PIS1-F1
#
_cell.length_a   1.000
_cell.length_b   1.000
_cell.length_c   1.000
_cell.angle_alpha   90.00
_cell.angle_beta   90.00
_cell.angle_gamma   90.00
#
_symmetry.space_group_name_H-M   'P 1'
#
loop_
_entity.id
_entity.type
_entity.pdbx_description
1 polymer ?
#
loop_
_entity_poly.entity_id
_entity_poly.type
_entity_poly.pdbx_seq_one_letter_code
_entity_poly.pdbx_strand_id
1 'polypeptide(L)' 'MTDTKGRVLNTLIAQTSGPQPDWARERTIKTVASSHGGIHPDDVRDALATLVEEGRAKEDDGRYHPADGIERVPHPGENA' A
#
# COMPACT_ATOMS: atom_id res chain seq x y z
N MET A 1 3.48 -9.88 -9.12
CA MET A 1 2.57 -9.23 -8.14
C MET A 1 1.26 -8.94 -8.85
N THR A 2 0.10 -9.22 -8.24
CA THR A 2 -1.21 -8.87 -8.83
C THR A 2 -1.35 -7.35 -8.92
N ASP A 3 -2.10 -6.86 -9.90
CA ASP A 3 -2.33 -5.43 -10.13
C ASP A 3 -2.87 -4.72 -8.86
N THR A 4 -3.80 -5.37 -8.14
CA THR A 4 -4.33 -4.91 -6.85
C THR A 4 -3.23 -4.75 -5.79
N LYS A 5 -2.35 -5.75 -5.60
CA LYS A 5 -1.28 -5.68 -4.59
C LYS A 5 -0.29 -4.55 -4.89
N GLY A 6 0.05 -4.36 -6.16
CA GLY A 6 0.92 -3.25 -6.56
C GLY A 6 0.29 -1.88 -6.29
N ARG A 7 -0.99 -1.72 -6.61
CA ARG A 7 -1.72 -0.48 -6.31
C ARG A 7 -1.82 -0.20 -4.82
N VAL A 8 -2.07 -1.23 -4.00
CA VAL A 8 -2.11 -1.09 -2.53
C VAL A 8 -0.74 -0.73 -1.97
N LEU A 9 0.33 -1.37 -2.44
CA LEU A 9 1.69 -1.04 -2.03
C LEU A 9 2.08 0.39 -2.41
N ASN A 10 1.77 0.82 -3.63
CA ASN A 10 2.02 2.19 -4.08
C ASN A 10 1.22 3.21 -3.27
N THR A 11 -0.02 2.87 -2.92
CA THR A 11 -0.85 3.69 -2.04
C THR A 11 -0.21 3.80 -0.65
N LEU A 12 0.24 2.70 -0.08
CA LEU A 12 0.94 2.69 1.21
C LEU A 12 2.17 3.60 1.17
N ILE A 13 3.05 3.43 0.18
CA ILE A 13 4.25 4.27 0.00
C ILE A 13 3.88 5.76 -0.11
N ALA A 14 2.84 6.09 -0.87
CA ALA A 14 2.37 7.48 -0.99
C ALA A 14 1.81 8.04 0.33
N GLN A 15 1.20 7.20 1.17
CA GLN A 15 0.66 7.59 2.48
C GLN A 15 1.71 7.60 3.60
N THR A 16 2.94 7.17 3.31
CA THR A 16 4.07 7.16 4.26
C THR A 16 5.31 7.88 3.71
N SER A 17 5.12 8.79 2.75
CA SER A 17 6.21 9.58 2.16
C SER A 17 5.93 11.09 2.20
N GLY A 18 7.00 11.89 2.19
CA GLY A 18 6.92 13.35 2.22
C GLY A 18 6.42 13.89 3.56
N PRO A 19 5.43 14.81 3.61
CA PRO A 19 4.91 15.38 4.87
C PRO A 19 4.00 14.41 5.64
N GLN A 20 3.78 13.20 5.13
CA GLN A 20 2.92 12.20 5.74
C GLN A 20 3.59 11.54 6.95
N PRO A 21 2.80 10.98 7.89
CA PRO A 21 3.35 10.20 8.99
C PRO A 21 4.08 8.96 8.46
N ASP A 22 5.12 8.55 9.17
CA ASP A 22 5.89 7.34 8.83
C ASP A 22 4.97 6.11 8.72
N TRP A 23 3.95 6.00 9.56
CA TRP A 23 3.01 4.87 9.56
C TRP A 23 1.58 5.30 9.18
N ALA A 24 0.97 4.59 8.24
CA ALA A 24 -0.39 4.85 7.77
C ALA A 24 -1.39 3.89 8.41
N ARG A 25 -2.55 4.41 8.87
CA ARG A 25 -3.63 3.56 9.38
C ARG A 25 -4.29 2.77 8.26
N GLU A 26 -4.74 1.54 8.55
CA GLU A 26 -5.50 0.69 7.62
C GLU A 26 -6.66 1.43 6.96
N ARG A 27 -7.42 2.20 7.75
CA ARG A 27 -8.56 3.00 7.28
C ARG A 27 -8.14 4.03 6.22
N THR A 28 -6.99 4.68 6.41
CA THR A 28 -6.48 5.67 5.45
C THR A 28 -6.14 4.98 4.13
N ILE A 29 -5.43 3.86 4.19
CA ILE A 29 -5.03 3.09 3.02
C ILE A 29 -6.27 2.59 2.27
N LYS A 30 -7.26 2.02 2.98
CA LYS A 30 -8.56 1.62 2.39
C LYS A 30 -9.25 2.78 1.69
N THR A 31 -9.34 3.93 2.35
CA THR A 31 -10.03 5.11 1.79
C THR A 31 -9.37 5.55 0.49
N VAL A 32 -8.05 5.68 0.49
CA VAL A 32 -7.29 6.16 -0.68
C VAL A 32 -7.30 5.12 -1.81
N ALA A 33 -7.06 3.84 -1.49
CA ALA A 33 -7.05 2.75 -2.47
C ALA A 33 -8.43 2.52 -3.10
N SER A 34 -9.52 2.65 -2.34
CA SER A 34 -10.88 2.58 -2.90
C SER A 34 -11.20 3.80 -3.76
N SER A 35 -10.86 5.01 -3.29
CA SER A 35 -11.21 6.25 -4.00
C SER A 35 -10.44 6.45 -5.29
N HIS A 36 -9.15 6.11 -5.31
CA HIS A 36 -8.26 6.35 -6.46
C HIS A 36 -7.89 5.10 -7.23
N GLY A 37 -7.91 3.93 -6.58
CA GLY A 37 -7.56 2.65 -7.20
C GLY A 37 -8.76 1.81 -7.62
N GLY A 38 -9.98 2.18 -7.21
CA GLY A 38 -11.20 1.40 -7.45
C GLY A 38 -11.21 0.03 -6.76
N ILE A 39 -10.40 -0.12 -5.71
CA ILE A 39 -10.19 -1.41 -5.03
C ILE A 39 -11.21 -1.57 -3.90
N HIS A 40 -11.84 -2.75 -3.80
CA HIS A 40 -12.77 -3.03 -2.71
C HIS A 40 -12.02 -3.01 -1.36
N PRO A 41 -12.60 -2.44 -0.28
CA PRO A 41 -11.92 -2.35 1.02
C PRO A 41 -11.42 -3.69 1.58
N ASP A 42 -12.13 -4.78 1.32
CA ASP A 42 -11.72 -6.12 1.75
C ASP A 42 -10.51 -6.61 0.94
N ASP A 43 -10.47 -6.36 -0.38
CA ASP A 43 -9.31 -6.67 -1.21
C ASP A 43 -8.07 -5.86 -0.78
N VAL A 44 -8.26 -4.63 -0.29
CA VAL A 44 -7.17 -3.84 0.28
C VAL A 44 -6.62 -4.50 1.55
N ARG A 45 -7.50 -5.00 2.41
CA ARG A 45 -7.09 -5.68 3.65
C ARG A 45 -6.31 -6.96 3.33
N ASP A 46 -6.83 -7.78 2.43
CA ASP A 46 -6.19 -9.03 2.02
C ASP A 46 -4.83 -8.75 1.36
N ALA A 47 -4.75 -7.72 0.50
CA ALA A 47 -3.50 -7.29 -0.10
C ALA A 47 -2.48 -6.81 0.95
N LEU A 48 -2.89 -6.05 1.97
CA LEU A 48 -2.02 -5.62 3.05
C LEU A 48 -1.49 -6.81 3.86
N ALA A 49 -2.36 -7.77 4.20
CA ALA A 49 -1.95 -8.99 4.89
C ALA A 49 -0.90 -9.77 4.07
N THR A 50 -1.16 -9.97 2.78
CA THR A 50 -0.18 -10.64 1.89
C THR A 50 1.13 -9.86 1.77
N LEU A 51 1.10 -8.51 1.73
CA LEU A 51 2.33 -7.71 1.68
C LEU A 51 3.16 -7.84 2.96
N VAL A 52 2.52 -8.01 4.11
CA VAL A 52 3.20 -8.28 5.38
C VAL A 52 3.80 -9.69 5.38
N GLU A 53 3.04 -10.69 4.95
CA GLU A 53 3.53 -12.07 4.80
C GLU A 53 4.72 -12.18 3.84
N GLU A 54 4.71 -11.41 2.74
CA GLU A 54 5.80 -11.35 1.76
C GLU A 54 7.00 -10.51 2.25
N GLY A 55 6.93 -9.90 3.45
CA GLY A 55 7.98 -9.05 4.00
C GLY A 55 8.15 -7.71 3.28
N ARG A 56 7.12 -7.26 2.56
CA ARG A 56 7.11 -6.02 1.76
C ARG A 56 6.44 -4.85 2.47
N ALA A 57 5.70 -5.13 3.53
CA ALA A 57 5.15 -4.17 4.47
C ALA A 57 5.38 -4.66 5.90
N LYS A 58 5.40 -3.72 6.84
CA LYS A 58 5.40 -3.94 8.28
C LYS A 58 4.03 -3.53 8.80
N GLU A 59 3.50 -4.26 9.77
CA GLU A 59 2.25 -3.95 10.47
C GLU A 59 2.51 -3.81 11.96
N ASP A 60 1.89 -2.79 12.56
CA ASP A 60 1.91 -2.52 13.99
C ASP A 60 0.58 -1.86 14.41
N ASP A 61 -0.22 -2.55 15.20
CA ASP A 61 -1.51 -2.07 15.76
C ASP A 61 -2.45 -1.45 14.70
N GLY A 62 -2.63 -2.14 13.57
CA GLY A 62 -3.48 -1.69 12.46
C GLY A 62 -2.90 -0.52 11.67
N ARG A 63 -1.61 -0.25 11.84
CA ARG A 63 -0.84 0.71 11.04
C ARG A 63 0.17 -0.03 10.18
N TYR A 64 0.46 0.52 9.02
CA TYR A 64 1.32 -0.10 8.03
C TYR A 64 2.42 0.86 7.60
N HIS A 65 3.57 0.29 7.29
CA HIS A 65 4.73 0.98 6.73
C HIS A 65 5.35 0.08 5.64
N PRO A 66 5.83 0.61 4.50
CA PRO A 66 6.59 -0.18 3.54
C PRO A 66 7.82 -0.84 4.19
N ALA A 67 8.22 -2.05 3.79
CA ALA A 67 9.49 -2.57 4.28
C ALA A 67 10.67 -1.73 3.74
N ASP A 68 11.82 -1.80 4.43
CA ASP A 68 12.98 -0.97 4.07
C ASP A 68 13.49 -1.35 2.68
N GLY A 69 13.79 -0.35 1.84
CA GLY A 69 14.23 -0.56 0.46
C GLY A 69 13.11 -0.95 -0.53
N ILE A 70 11.84 -0.93 -0.11
CA ILE A 70 10.71 -1.12 -1.01
C ILE A 70 10.35 0.20 -1.69
N GLU A 71 10.52 0.23 -3.01
CA GLU A 71 10.15 1.36 -3.85
C GLU A 71 8.79 1.15 -4.53
N ARG A 72 8.24 2.26 -5.04
CA ARG A 72 7.01 2.26 -5.82
C ARG A 72 7.19 1.36 -7.05
N VAL A 73 6.16 0.56 -7.36
CA VAL A 73 6.13 -0.26 -8.57
C VAL A 73 5.45 0.54 -9.70
N PRO A 74 6.13 0.85 -10.82
CA PRO A 74 5.53 1.58 -11.92
C PRO A 74 4.32 0.86 -12.49
N HIS A 75 3.28 1.61 -12.87
CA HIS A 75 2.16 1.03 -13.61
C HIS A 75 2.52 0.79 -15.07
N PRO A 76 1.96 -0.25 -15.74
CA PRO A 76 2.18 -0.46 -17.17
C PRO A 76 1.65 0.77 -17.95
N GLY A 77 2.56 1.57 -18.49
CA GLY A 77 2.26 2.83 -19.18
C GLY A 77 2.90 4.09 -18.57
N GLU A 78 3.44 4.00 -17.35
CA GLU A 78 4.37 5.01 -16.84
C GLU A 78 5.75 4.70 -17.45
N ASN A 79 6.23 5.53 -18.39
CA ASN A 79 7.61 5.40 -18.88
C ASN A 79 8.56 5.66 -17.71
N ALA A 80 9.40 4.68 -17.40
CA ALA A 80 10.45 4.77 -16.37
C ALA A 80 11.56 5.76 -16.77
#